data_AF-A0A6I1H987-F1
#
_entry.id   AF-A0A6I1H987-F1
#
_cell.length_a   1.000
_cell.length_b   1.000
_cell.length_c   1.000
_cell.angle_alpha   90.00
_cell.angle_beta   90.00
_cell.angle_gamma   90.00
#
_symmetry.space_group_name_H-M   'P 1'
#
loop_
_entity.id
_entity.type
_entity.pdbx_description
1 polymer ?
#
loop_
_entity_poly.entity_id
_entity_poly.type
_entity_poly.pdbx_seq_one_letter_code
_entity_poly.pdbx_strand_id
1 'polypeptide(L)'
;MLTFSEEQWRAVQTGDTTDFVIAVADQFLAKRADMASQPGRAAVIERMLAAYTYAIRIGFRSTPHIVHLMYLAADAPGIHDDPLVDAYLRKPGATPEQRFDELIAVMDKKLEGEQ
;
A
#
# COMPACT_ATOMS: atom_id res chain seq x y z
N MET A 1 -27.20 -7.52 22.20
CA MET A 1 -25.75 -7.31 22.04
C MET A 1 -25.27 -8.42 21.12
N LEU A 2 -24.86 -8.13 19.88
CA LEU A 2 -24.48 -9.15 18.90
C LEU A 2 -23.03 -9.58 19.17
N THR A 3 -22.83 -10.84 19.56
CA THR A 3 -21.51 -11.47 19.70
C THR A 3 -21.14 -12.11 18.38
N PHE A 4 -20.27 -11.45 17.61
CA PHE A 4 -19.72 -12.01 16.37
C PHE A 4 -18.62 -13.04 16.67
N SER A 5 -18.62 -14.14 15.93
CA SER A 5 -17.52 -15.14 15.93
C SER A 5 -16.26 -14.58 15.25
N GLU A 6 -15.09 -15.18 15.50
CA GLU A 6 -13.82 -14.75 14.87
C GLU A 6 -13.88 -14.77 13.33
N GLU A 7 -14.62 -15.72 12.75
CA GLU A 7 -14.81 -15.82 11.29
C GLU A 7 -15.70 -14.69 10.76
N GLN A 8 -16.74 -14.32 11.51
CA GLN A 8 -17.58 -13.16 11.18
C GLN A 8 -16.83 -11.84 11.36
N TRP A 9 -15.98 -11.75 12.39
CA TRP A 9 -15.07 -10.62 12.55
C TRP A 9 -14.06 -10.51 11.42
N ARG A 10 -13.51 -11.63 10.94
CA ARG A 10 -12.63 -11.66 9.77
C ARG A 10 -13.38 -11.27 8.50
N ALA A 11 -14.61 -11.76 8.29
CA ALA A 11 -15.41 -11.40 7.12
C ALA A 11 -15.77 -9.91 7.10
N VAL A 12 -16.14 -9.33 8.25
CA VAL A 12 -16.40 -7.88 8.38
C VAL A 12 -15.12 -7.07 8.17
N GLN A 13 -13.99 -7.47 8.78
CA GLN A 13 -12.70 -6.81 8.55
C GLN A 13 -12.23 -6.92 7.09
N THR A 14 -12.51 -8.04 6.42
CA THR A 14 -12.19 -8.23 5.00
C THR A 14 -13.08 -7.37 4.11
N GLY A 15 -14.37 -7.22 4.46
CA GLY A 15 -15.29 -6.27 3.80
C GLY A 15 -14.81 -4.83 3.95
N ASP A 16 -14.56 -4.39 5.18
CA ASP A 16 -14.06 -3.04 5.49
C ASP A 16 -12.71 -2.76 4.80
N THR A 17 -11.81 -3.75 4.75
CA THR A 17 -10.53 -3.63 4.05
C THR A 17 -10.72 -3.47 2.55
N THR A 18 -11.59 -4.29 1.96
CA THR A 18 -11.84 -4.26 0.51
C THR A 18 -12.47 -2.94 0.10
N ASP A 19 -13.46 -2.47 0.87
CA ASP A 19 -14.12 -1.18 0.63
C ASP A 19 -13.15 0.00 0.78
N PHE A 20 -12.26 -0.06 1.78
CA PHE A 20 -11.19 0.92 1.96
C PHE A 20 -10.25 0.95 0.74
N VAL A 21 -9.75 -0.21 0.30
CA VAL A 21 -8.84 -0.29 -0.85
C VAL A 21 -9.52 0.19 -2.13
N ILE A 22 -10.78 -0.17 -2.34
CA ILE A 22 -11.58 0.30 -3.48
C ILE A 22 -11.71 1.83 -3.46
N ALA A 23 -12.07 2.42 -2.31
CA ALA A 23 -12.22 3.86 -2.19
C ALA A 23 -10.91 4.61 -2.48
N VAL A 24 -9.78 4.09 -1.99
CA VAL A 24 -8.45 4.67 -2.26
C VAL A 24 -8.06 4.51 -3.74
N ALA A 25 -8.33 3.35 -4.35
CA ALA A 25 -8.08 3.12 -5.77
C ALA A 25 -8.90 4.06 -6.66
N ASP A 26 -10.17 4.28 -6.34
CA ASP A 26 -11.02 5.20 -7.10
C ASP A 26 -10.52 6.65 -6.99
N GLN A 27 -10.05 7.07 -5.82
CA GLN A 27 -9.42 8.39 -5.64
C GLN A 27 -8.11 8.55 -6.43
N PHE A 28 -7.30 7.49 -6.49
CA PHE A 28 -6.08 7.47 -7.29
C PHE A 28 -6.38 7.57 -8.80
N LEU A 29 -7.30 6.73 -9.28
CA LEU A 29 -7.68 6.66 -10.69
C LEU A 29 -8.34 7.95 -11.19
N ALA A 30 -9.07 8.66 -10.33
CA ALA A 30 -9.63 9.97 -10.66
C ALA A 30 -8.56 11.00 -11.08
N LYS A 31 -7.30 10.81 -10.66
CA LYS A 31 -6.15 11.67 -11.00
C LYS A 31 -5.20 11.07 -12.03
N ARG A 32 -5.42 9.81 -12.42
CA ARG A 32 -4.50 8.99 -13.23
C ARG A 32 -5.25 8.20 -14.30
N ALA A 33 -5.74 8.92 -15.31
CA ALA A 33 -6.48 8.35 -16.44
C ALA A 33 -5.65 7.35 -17.26
N ASP A 34 -4.33 7.50 -17.25
CA ASP A 34 -3.37 6.53 -17.79
C ASP A 34 -3.54 5.17 -17.13
N MET A 35 -3.51 5.12 -15.80
CA MET A 35 -3.66 3.89 -15.00
C MET A 35 -5.07 3.29 -15.08
N ALA A 36 -6.09 4.14 -15.26
CA ALA A 36 -7.47 3.71 -15.47
C ALA A 36 -7.65 2.96 -16.81
N SER A 37 -6.84 3.31 -17.81
CA SER A 37 -6.88 2.70 -19.14
C SER A 37 -5.98 1.47 -19.22
N GLN A 38 -4.73 1.58 -18.75
CA GLN A 38 -3.78 0.48 -18.62
C GLN A 38 -2.94 0.71 -17.36
N PRO A 39 -2.96 -0.20 -16.37
CA PRO A 39 -3.40 -1.59 -16.44
C PRO A 39 -4.92 -1.80 -16.26
N GLY A 40 -5.68 -0.75 -15.96
CA GLY A 40 -7.11 -0.83 -15.69
C GLY A 40 -7.44 -0.93 -14.21
N ARG A 41 -8.69 -0.55 -13.88
CA ARG A 41 -9.16 -0.42 -12.49
C ARG A 41 -8.95 -1.68 -11.63
N ALA A 42 -9.30 -2.86 -12.15
CA ALA A 42 -9.18 -4.11 -11.41
C ALA A 42 -7.72 -4.41 -11.02
N ALA A 43 -6.77 -4.24 -11.96
CA ALA A 43 -5.36 -4.45 -11.70
C ALA A 43 -4.79 -3.45 -10.69
N VAL A 44 -5.26 -2.19 -10.71
CA VAL A 44 -4.88 -1.20 -9.69
C VAL A 44 -5.38 -1.61 -8.30
N ILE A 45 -6.63 -2.07 -8.19
CA ILE A 45 -7.19 -2.56 -6.93
C ILE A 45 -6.39 -3.76 -6.40
N GLU A 46 -6.04 -4.73 -7.25
CA GLU A 46 -5.23 -5.88 -6.84
C GLU A 46 -3.85 -5.47 -6.32
N ARG A 47 -3.16 -4.56 -7.00
CA ARG A 47 -1.86 -4.02 -6.56
C ARG A 47 -1.97 -3.30 -5.22
N MET A 48 -2.99 -2.47 -5.06
CA MET A 48 -3.23 -1.73 -3.83
C MET A 48 -3.63 -2.64 -2.67
N LEU A 49 -4.39 -3.71 -2.93
CA LEU A 49 -4.74 -4.70 -1.93
C LEU A 49 -3.49 -5.46 -1.45
N ALA A 50 -2.62 -5.89 -2.36
CA ALA A 50 -1.36 -6.54 -2.01
C ALA A 50 -0.48 -5.64 -1.12
N ALA A 51 -0.36 -4.36 -1.48
CA ALA A 51 0.37 -3.37 -0.70
C ALA A 51 -0.24 -3.14 0.69
N TYR A 52 -1.56 -3.04 0.79
CA TYR A 52 -2.26 -2.93 2.08
C TYR A 52 -1.98 -4.14 2.96
N THR A 53 -2.18 -5.35 2.44
CA THR A 53 -1.93 -6.61 3.16
C THR A 53 -0.48 -6.70 3.62
N TYR A 54 0.46 -6.31 2.77
CA TYR A 54 1.87 -6.24 3.11
C TYR A 54 2.14 -5.25 4.26
N ALA A 55 1.59 -4.04 4.19
CA ALA A 55 1.78 -3.01 5.21
C ALA A 55 1.31 -3.49 6.59
N ILE A 56 0.13 -4.10 6.65
CA ILE A 56 -0.41 -4.70 7.89
C ILE A 56 0.50 -5.83 8.38
N ARG A 57 0.97 -6.72 7.47
CA ARG A 57 1.84 -7.85 7.82
C ARG A 57 3.15 -7.40 8.48
N ILE A 58 3.75 -6.32 8.02
CA ILE A 58 5.02 -5.82 8.57
C ILE A 58 4.83 -4.81 9.70
N GLY A 59 3.58 -4.44 10.02
CA GLY A 59 3.23 -3.69 11.22
C GLY A 59 3.08 -2.18 11.03
N PHE A 60 2.77 -1.71 9.82
CA PHE A 60 2.35 -0.32 9.61
C PHE A 60 1.09 -0.02 10.44
N ARG A 61 1.06 1.15 11.05
CA ARG A 61 -0.05 1.66 11.88
C ARG A 61 -0.63 2.96 11.33
N SER A 62 0.14 3.69 10.55
CA SER A 62 -0.26 4.99 10.02
C SER A 62 -1.00 4.86 8.69
N THR A 63 -2.30 5.19 8.67
CA THR A 63 -3.11 5.17 7.45
C THR A 63 -2.49 5.97 6.29
N PRO A 64 -1.95 7.19 6.49
CA PRO A 64 -1.24 7.90 5.44
C PRO A 64 -0.08 7.11 4.80
N HIS A 65 0.72 6.39 5.60
CA HIS A 65 1.84 5.60 5.08
C HIS A 65 1.35 4.36 4.32
N ILE A 66 0.28 3.73 4.79
CA ILE A 66 -0.36 2.61 4.10
C ILE A 66 -0.87 3.07 2.73
N VAL A 67 -1.58 4.20 2.67
CA VAL A 67 -2.09 4.78 1.41
C VAL A 67 -0.94 5.16 0.47
N HIS A 68 0.15 5.72 1.00
CA HIS A 68 1.32 6.05 0.18
C HIS A 68 1.96 4.79 -0.42
N LEU A 69 2.12 3.72 0.36
CA LEU A 69 2.60 2.44 -0.18
C LEU A 69 1.63 1.83 -1.22
N MET A 70 0.31 1.99 -1.04
CA MET A 70 -0.68 1.58 -2.04
C MET A 70 -0.52 2.33 -3.36
N TYR A 71 -0.32 3.65 -3.32
CA TYR A 71 -0.07 4.45 -4.52
C TYR A 71 1.25 4.04 -5.19
N LEU A 72 2.30 3.86 -4.40
CA LEU A 72 3.59 3.40 -4.91
C LEU A 72 3.49 2.04 -5.59
N ALA A 73 2.74 1.09 -5.03
CA ALA A 73 2.53 -0.23 -5.63
C ALA A 73 1.63 -0.20 -6.88
N ALA A 74 0.73 0.79 -7.00
CA ALA A 74 -0.04 0.98 -8.21
C ALA A 74 0.87 1.38 -9.39
N ASP A 75 1.82 2.28 -9.14
CA ASP A 75 2.82 2.76 -10.11
C ASP A 75 3.98 1.77 -10.34
N ALA A 76 4.45 1.10 -9.29
CA ALA A 76 5.53 0.12 -9.28
C ALA A 76 5.05 -1.24 -8.72
N PRO A 77 4.47 -2.10 -9.57
CA PRO A 77 3.86 -3.36 -9.15
C PRO A 77 4.88 -4.28 -8.50
N GLY A 78 4.55 -4.82 -7.32
CA GLY A 78 5.42 -5.75 -6.61
C GLY A 78 6.65 -5.11 -5.97
N ILE A 79 6.71 -3.78 -5.83
CA ILE A 79 7.84 -3.11 -5.16
C ILE A 79 8.11 -3.64 -3.74
N HIS A 80 7.05 -4.07 -3.04
CA HIS A 80 7.15 -4.65 -1.70
C HIS A 80 7.47 -6.16 -1.71
N ASP A 81 7.41 -6.82 -2.87
CA ASP A 81 7.83 -8.21 -3.05
C ASP A 81 9.34 -8.31 -3.36
N ASP A 82 10.00 -7.20 -3.70
CA ASP A 82 11.45 -7.14 -3.84
C ASP A 82 12.11 -7.49 -2.48
N PRO A 83 12.94 -8.55 -2.40
CA PRO A 83 13.58 -8.96 -1.15
C PRO A 83 14.43 -7.87 -0.49
N LEU A 84 15.03 -6.96 -1.27
CA LEU A 84 15.81 -5.85 -0.74
C LEU A 84 14.92 -4.80 -0.08
N VAL A 85 13.76 -4.52 -0.69
CA VAL A 85 12.77 -3.59 -0.13
C VAL A 85 12.14 -4.20 1.13
N ASP A 86 11.74 -5.47 1.12
CA ASP A 86 11.21 -6.17 2.31
C ASP A 86 12.23 -6.16 3.45
N ALA A 87 13.48 -6.55 3.17
CA ALA A 87 14.54 -6.58 4.16
C ALA A 87 14.82 -5.17 4.74
N TYR A 88 14.76 -4.13 3.92
CA TYR A 88 14.97 -2.76 4.37
C TYR A 88 13.84 -2.26 5.27
N LEU A 89 12.58 -2.46 4.86
CA LEU A 89 11.41 -2.01 5.62
C LEU A 89 11.26 -2.74 6.95
N ARG A 90 11.75 -3.98 7.05
CA ARG A 90 11.71 -4.79 8.28
C ARG A 90 12.96 -4.65 9.14
N LYS A 91 13.93 -3.82 8.73
CA LYS A 91 15.20 -3.66 9.43
C LYS A 91 14.98 -3.15 10.86
N PRO A 92 15.52 -3.82 11.90
CA PRO A 92 15.34 -3.39 13.28
C PRO A 92 15.97 -2.01 13.55
N GLY A 93 15.51 -1.36 14.61
CA GLY A 93 16.01 -0.05 15.07
C GLY A 93 15.22 1.16 14.57
N ALA A 94 14.20 0.97 13.74
CA ALA A 94 13.22 1.99 13.36
C ALA A 94 11.86 1.32 13.08
N THR A 95 10.77 2.08 13.04
CA THR A 95 9.49 1.54 12.59
C THR A 95 9.50 1.35 11.07
N PRO A 96 8.68 0.43 10.52
CA PRO A 96 8.55 0.26 9.07
C PRO A 96 8.17 1.56 8.34
N GLU A 97 7.36 2.43 8.97
CA GLU A 97 7.02 3.74 8.41
C GLU A 97 8.23 4.67 8.33
N GLN A 98 9.07 4.72 9.37
CA GLN A 98 10.30 5.52 9.33
C GLN A 98 11.24 5.04 8.22
N ARG A 99 11.35 3.72 8.03
CA ARG A 99 12.11 3.14 6.92
C ARG A 99 11.50 3.51 5.57
N PHE A 100 10.18 3.50 5.48
CA PHE A 100 9.48 3.88 4.27
C PHE A 100 9.71 5.36 3.92
N ASP A 101 9.62 6.27 4.90
CA ASP A 101 9.94 7.69 4.70
C ASP A 101 11.38 7.91 4.24
N GLU A 102 12.35 7.18 4.83
CA GLU A 102 13.74 7.21 4.40
C GLU A 102 13.90 6.74 2.94
N LEU A 103 13.17 5.68 2.55
CA LEU A 103 13.18 5.15 1.18
C LEU A 103 12.63 6.19 0.19
N ILE A 104 11.48 6.79 0.49
CA ILE A 104 10.87 7.84 -0.33
C ILE A 104 11.81 9.04 -0.46
N ALA A 105 12.39 9.50 0.66
CA ALA A 105 13.31 10.64 0.63
C ALA A 105 14.57 10.37 -0.24
N VAL A 106 15.03 9.12 -0.32
CA VAL A 106 16.12 8.74 -1.24
C VAL A 106 15.64 8.71 -2.69
N MET A 107 14.43 8.22 -2.96
CA MET A 107 13.85 8.21 -4.30
C MET A 107 13.66 9.64 -4.82
N ASP A 108 13.07 10.52 -4.02
CA ASP A 108 12.84 11.92 -4.38
C ASP A 108 14.15 12.64 -4.69
N LYS A 109 15.18 12.47 -3.85
CA LYS A 109 16.51 13.05 -4.09
C LYS A 109 17.18 12.56 -5.38
N LYS A 110 16.95 11.31 -5.78
CA LYS A 110 17.48 10.79 -7.04
C LYS A 110 16.79 11.44 -8.24
N LEU A 111 15.48 11.60 -8.17
CA LEU A 111 14.68 12.27 -9.21
C LEU A 111 15.01 13.77 -9.31
N GLU A 112 15.40 14.42 -8.22
CA GLU A 112 15.89 15.81 -8.22
C GLU A 112 17.30 15.97 -8.81
N GLY A 113 18.17 14.96 -8.65
CA GLY A 113 19.55 14.97 -9.14
C GLY A 113 19.73 14.59 -10.61
N GLU A 114 18.66 14.14 -11.28
CA GLU A 114 18.63 13.80 -12.71
C GLU A 114 18.07 14.93 -13.60
N GLN A 115 17.93 16.16 -13.06
CA GLN A 115 17.52 17.37 -13.79
C GLN A 115 18.71 18.32 -14.05
#